data_AF-A0A9P5XAG8-F1
#
_entry.id   AF-A0A9P5XAG8-F1
#
_cell.length_a   1.000
_cell.length_b   1.000
_cell.length_c   1.000
_cell.angle_alpha   90.00
_cell.angle_beta   90.00
_cell.angle_gamma   90.00
#
_symmetry.space_group_name_H-M   'P 1'
#
loop_
_entity.id
_entity.type
_entity.pdbx_description
1 polymer ?
#
loop_
_entity_poly.entity_id
_entity_poly.type
_entity_poly.pdbx_seq_one_letter_code
_entity_poly.pdbx_strand_id
1 'polypeptide(L)'
;MDAYSAALSTLVREAHALEYLQVALYTFFIFDYLELLFREIESIWKRKWAKVNILYLLCRYTCFVNLVIWASSLADAGVKLKPCLNTVYAHGWVAFIGMTSAQLTFFLRTYALWGASRAVAVFLSTLSVAMIGSGIIISSLTMRSKQLIQLPIHDATIVPQCLLNVEGSVKLGMFGILNGRIIDIILVVMVVVAKIRRYRAIDTSPFINKVFHEATVYFGLNFVISVMSTVFFFTLPGVTKMFCTEFMAVMYRCLACRMIVRLREQGMEITSTQSAAPVSGLQFQKDEQDQSGLTSSRV
;
A
#
# COMPACT_ATOMS: atom_id res chain seq x y z
N MET A 1 -36.44 1.64 -31.47
CA MET A 1 -35.04 1.91 -31.85
C MET A 1 -34.39 2.95 -30.95
N ASP A 2 -35.13 3.96 -30.48
CA ASP A 2 -34.57 5.08 -29.71
C ASP A 2 -34.00 4.72 -28.33
N ALA A 3 -34.57 3.71 -27.65
CA ALA A 3 -34.03 3.26 -26.35
C ALA A 3 -32.67 2.55 -26.48
N TYR A 4 -32.42 1.85 -27.58
CA TYR A 4 -31.17 1.13 -27.82
C TYR A 4 -30.04 2.09 -28.20
N SER A 5 -30.31 3.06 -29.09
CA SER A 5 -29.32 4.09 -29.44
C SER A 5 -28.98 4.99 -28.25
N ALA A 6 -29.96 5.34 -27.42
CA ALA A 6 -29.73 6.08 -26.18
C ALA A 6 -28.83 5.31 -25.21
N ALA A 7 -29.12 4.02 -24.96
CA ALA A 7 -28.32 3.17 -24.10
C ALA A 7 -26.87 3.02 -24.61
N LEU A 8 -26.70 2.84 -25.92
CA LEU A 8 -25.37 2.75 -26.55
C LEU A 8 -24.58 4.06 -26.39
N SER A 9 -25.23 5.21 -26.59
CA SER A 9 -24.57 6.52 -26.45
C SER A 9 -24.09 6.80 -25.02
N THR A 10 -24.87 6.39 -24.02
CA THR A 10 -24.49 6.50 -22.61
C THR A 10 -23.29 5.61 -22.29
N LEU A 11 -23.31 4.36 -22.78
CA LEU A 11 -22.24 3.40 -22.56
C LEU A 11 -20.89 3.87 -23.15
N VAL A 12 -20.92 4.43 -24.36
CA VAL A 12 -19.71 4.99 -25.01
C VAL A 12 -19.19 6.20 -24.24
N ARG A 13 -20.07 7.08 -23.75
CA ARG A 13 -19.67 8.23 -22.93
C ARG A 13 -19.02 7.78 -21.61
N GLU A 14 -19.58 6.77 -20.95
CA GLU A 14 -19.02 6.22 -19.72
C GLU A 14 -17.64 5.58 -19.93
N ALA A 15 -17.44 4.88 -21.06
CA ALA A 15 -16.15 4.30 -21.42
C ALA A 15 -15.08 5.39 -21.62
N HIS A 16 -15.36 6.42 -22.42
CA HIS A 16 -14.41 7.53 -22.61
C HIS A 16 -14.12 8.29 -21.31
N ALA A 17 -15.13 8.50 -20.47
CA ALA A 17 -14.92 9.12 -19.17
C ALA A 17 -13.95 8.29 -18.30
N LEU A 18 -14.09 6.96 -18.29
CA LEU A 18 -13.18 6.07 -17.59
C LEU A 18 -11.74 6.16 -18.13
N GLU A 19 -11.57 6.23 -19.46
CA GLU A 19 -10.25 6.40 -20.08
C GLU A 19 -9.55 7.69 -19.62
N TYR A 20 -10.23 8.84 -19.70
CA TYR A 20 -9.67 10.12 -19.25
C TYR A 20 -9.33 10.11 -17.76
N LEU A 21 -10.19 9.51 -16.94
CA LEU A 21 -9.96 9.37 -15.51
C LEU A 21 -8.76 8.47 -15.21
N GLN A 22 -8.59 7.37 -15.94
CA GLN A 22 -7.42 6.49 -15.81
C GLN A 22 -6.12 7.18 -16.23
N VAL A 23 -6.14 7.95 -17.32
CA VAL A 23 -5.00 8.80 -17.72
C VAL A 23 -4.63 9.73 -16.57
N ALA A 24 -5.61 10.40 -15.95
CA ALA A 24 -5.37 11.31 -14.83
C ALA A 24 -4.77 10.57 -13.60
N LEU A 25 -5.30 9.39 -13.27
CA LEU A 25 -4.81 8.55 -12.16
C LEU A 25 -3.36 8.12 -12.38
N TYR A 26 -3.00 7.65 -13.57
CA TYR A 26 -1.61 7.24 -13.84
C TYR A 26 -0.67 8.44 -13.97
N THR A 27 -1.15 9.57 -14.47
CA THR A 27 -0.39 10.83 -14.46
C THR A 27 -0.07 11.25 -13.02
N PHE A 28 -1.05 11.19 -12.12
CA PHE A 28 -0.84 11.43 -10.69
C PHE A 28 0.19 10.46 -10.09
N PHE A 29 0.09 9.17 -10.40
CA PHE A 29 1.04 8.16 -9.92
C PHE A 29 2.48 8.42 -10.42
N ILE A 30 2.65 8.81 -11.69
CA ILE A 30 3.94 9.17 -12.27
C ILE A 30 4.48 10.44 -11.61
N PHE A 31 3.65 11.46 -11.39
CA PHE A 31 4.05 12.66 -10.67
C PHE A 31 4.55 12.34 -9.25
N ASP A 32 3.79 11.54 -8.49
CA ASP A 32 4.21 11.06 -7.17
C ASP A 32 5.53 10.27 -7.23
N TYR A 33 5.76 9.50 -8.31
CA TYR A 33 7.00 8.74 -8.50
C TYR A 33 8.19 9.68 -8.71
N LEU A 34 8.06 10.65 -9.61
CA LEU A 34 9.13 11.58 -9.93
C LEU A 34 9.53 12.41 -8.70
N GLU A 35 8.55 12.79 -7.86
CA GLU A 35 8.83 13.49 -6.60
C GLU A 35 9.62 12.62 -5.60
N LEU A 36 9.45 11.29 -5.66
CA LEU A 36 10.14 10.35 -4.78
C LEU A 36 11.46 9.83 -5.35
N LEU A 37 11.70 9.95 -6.65
CA LEU A 37 12.76 9.25 -7.36
C LEU A 37 14.15 9.47 -6.76
N PHE A 38 14.55 10.72 -6.52
CA PHE A 38 15.87 11.04 -5.95
C PHE A 38 16.06 10.40 -4.58
N ARG A 39 15.05 10.54 -3.73
CA ARG A 39 15.01 10.00 -2.38
C ARG A 39 15.00 8.47 -2.38
N GLU A 40 14.32 7.87 -3.36
CA GLU A 40 14.29 6.43 -3.57
C GLU A 40 15.66 5.88 -3.94
N ILE A 41 16.37 6.51 -4.88
CA ILE A 41 17.70 6.08 -5.31
C ILE A 41 18.66 6.03 -4.11
N GLU A 42 18.64 7.06 -3.27
CA GLU A 42 19.49 7.13 -2.07
C GLU A 42 19.07 6.13 -1.00
N SER A 43 17.77 6.07 -0.70
CA SER A 43 17.25 5.33 0.44
C SER A 43 17.09 3.84 0.18
N ILE A 44 16.75 3.45 -1.05
CA ILE A 44 16.37 2.08 -1.42
C ILE A 44 17.50 1.37 -2.17
N TRP A 45 18.06 2.03 -3.19
CA TRP A 45 18.98 1.39 -4.14
C TRP A 45 20.43 1.41 -3.66
N LYS A 46 20.92 2.53 -3.11
CA LYS A 46 22.31 2.65 -2.63
C LYS A 46 22.60 1.92 -1.31
N ARG A 47 21.56 1.51 -0.57
CA ARG A 47 21.69 0.95 0.80
C ARG A 47 21.58 -0.57 0.80
N LYS A 48 22.08 -1.20 1.87
CA LYS A 48 21.96 -2.66 2.06
C LYS A 48 20.51 -3.12 1.91
N TRP A 49 20.34 -4.21 1.16
CA TRP A 49 19.04 -4.79 0.87
C TRP A 49 18.39 -5.31 2.14
N ALA A 50 17.18 -4.84 2.41
CA ALA A 50 16.35 -5.29 3.51
C ALA A 50 15.05 -5.90 2.97
N LYS A 51 14.36 -6.72 3.77
CA LYS A 51 13.05 -7.29 3.39
C LYS A 51 12.02 -6.22 3.00
N VAL A 52 12.13 -5.03 3.60
CA VAL A 52 11.29 -3.86 3.29
C VAL A 52 11.50 -3.36 1.84
N ASN A 53 12.68 -3.58 1.24
CA ASN A 53 12.93 -3.22 -0.17
C ASN A 53 12.06 -4.05 -1.11
N ILE A 54 11.91 -5.34 -0.85
CA ILE A 54 11.08 -6.23 -1.68
C ILE A 54 9.63 -5.77 -1.64
N LEU A 55 9.11 -5.47 -0.45
CA LEU A 55 7.76 -4.93 -0.29
C LEU A 55 7.59 -3.57 -0.97
N TYR A 56 8.60 -2.70 -0.87
CA TYR A 56 8.60 -1.42 -1.59
C TYR A 56 8.53 -1.62 -3.11
N LEU A 57 9.38 -2.49 -3.65
CA LEU A 57 9.44 -2.77 -5.09
C LEU A 57 8.12 -3.38 -5.57
N LEU A 58 7.57 -4.36 -4.85
CA LEU A 58 6.27 -4.94 -5.18
C LEU A 58 5.16 -3.89 -5.11
N CYS A 59 5.14 -3.03 -4.10
CA CYS A 59 4.14 -1.99 -3.94
C CYS A 59 4.22 -0.94 -5.06
N ARG A 60 5.44 -0.51 -5.43
CA ARG A 60 5.66 0.54 -6.44
C ARG A 60 5.52 0.02 -7.86
N TYR A 61 6.27 -1.02 -8.21
CA TYR A 61 6.42 -1.45 -9.60
C TYR A 61 5.21 -2.18 -10.15
N THR A 62 4.37 -2.79 -9.31
CA THR A 62 3.10 -3.34 -9.79
C THR A 62 2.13 -2.25 -10.26
N CYS A 63 2.25 -0.98 -9.83
CA CYS A 63 1.48 0.13 -10.41
C CYS A 63 1.93 0.40 -11.85
N PHE A 64 3.24 0.38 -12.11
CA PHE A 64 3.78 0.51 -13.48
C PHE A 64 3.36 -0.66 -14.36
N VAL A 65 3.35 -1.89 -13.84
CA VAL A 65 2.85 -3.05 -14.58
C VAL A 65 1.36 -2.87 -14.91
N ASN A 66 0.54 -2.40 -13.97
CA ASN A 66 -0.87 -2.09 -14.25
C ASN A 66 -1.04 -1.00 -15.31
N LEU A 67 -0.24 0.06 -15.27
CA LEU A 67 -0.20 1.10 -16.31
C LEU A 67 0.10 0.48 -17.69
N VAL A 68 1.10 -0.39 -17.79
CA VAL A 68 1.45 -1.06 -19.06
C VAL A 68 0.32 -1.96 -19.54
N ILE A 69 -0.28 -2.76 -18.65
CA ILE A 69 -1.42 -3.63 -18.97
C ILE A 69 -2.59 -2.77 -19.48
N TRP A 70 -2.91 -1.68 -18.80
CA TRP A 70 -3.98 -0.77 -19.21
C TRP A 70 -3.67 -0.07 -20.55
N ALA A 71 -2.46 0.47 -20.73
CA ALA A 71 -2.05 1.12 -21.97
C ALA A 71 -2.05 0.13 -23.16
N SER A 72 -1.64 -1.12 -22.94
CA SER A 72 -1.71 -2.17 -23.98
C SER A 72 -3.14 -2.47 -24.39
N SER A 73 -4.09 -2.38 -23.45
CA SER A 73 -5.51 -2.59 -23.74
C SER A 73 -6.12 -1.49 -24.63
N LEU A 74 -5.54 -0.29 -24.62
CA LEU A 74 -5.95 0.82 -25.50
C LEU A 74 -5.39 0.71 -26.92
N ALA A 75 -4.21 0.09 -27.07
CA ALA A 75 -3.52 0.00 -28.36
C ALA A 75 -4.13 -1.05 -29.30
N ASP A 76 -4.80 -2.08 -28.76
CA ASP A 76 -5.42 -3.13 -29.55
C ASP A 76 -6.83 -2.71 -30.02
N ALA A 77 -6.93 -2.11 -31.20
CA ALA A 77 -8.22 -1.71 -31.82
C ALA A 77 -9.10 -2.88 -32.31
N GLY A 78 -8.82 -4.14 -31.90
CA GLY A 78 -9.46 -5.35 -32.44
C GLY A 78 -9.39 -6.57 -31.53
N VAL A 79 -9.57 -6.39 -30.21
CA VAL A 79 -9.33 -7.46 -29.23
C VAL A 79 -10.36 -8.59 -29.37
N LYS A 80 -9.87 -9.80 -29.69
CA LYS A 80 -10.65 -11.04 -29.55
C LYS A 80 -11.07 -11.21 -28.07
N LEU A 81 -12.24 -11.81 -27.83
CA LEU A 81 -12.84 -11.96 -26.48
C LEU A 81 -11.91 -12.54 -25.39
N LYS A 82 -11.03 -13.50 -25.75
CA LYS A 82 -10.12 -14.19 -24.81
C LYS A 82 -8.95 -13.31 -24.32
N PRO A 83 -8.19 -12.63 -25.19
CA PRO A 83 -7.16 -11.67 -24.76
C PRO A 83 -7.69 -10.60 -23.79
N CYS A 84 -8.87 -10.07 -24.06
CA CYS A 84 -9.55 -9.08 -23.22
C CYS A 84 -9.74 -9.52 -21.75
N LEU A 85 -10.30 -10.72 -21.53
CA LEU A 85 -10.54 -11.23 -20.18
C LEU A 85 -9.23 -11.51 -19.43
N ASN A 86 -8.20 -11.98 -20.15
CA ASN A 86 -6.88 -12.22 -19.57
C ASN A 86 -6.23 -10.92 -19.08
N THR A 87 -6.37 -9.83 -19.83
CA THR A 87 -5.88 -8.50 -19.43
C THR A 87 -6.55 -8.01 -18.14
N VAL A 88 -7.87 -8.20 -18.01
CA VAL A 88 -8.60 -7.87 -16.77
C VAL A 88 -8.10 -8.71 -15.59
N TYR A 89 -7.90 -10.01 -15.79
CA TYR A 89 -7.36 -10.87 -14.74
C TYR A 89 -5.94 -10.48 -14.34
N ALA A 90 -5.08 -10.20 -15.32
CA ALA A 90 -3.72 -9.74 -15.07
C ALA A 90 -3.73 -8.43 -14.26
N HIS A 91 -4.53 -7.44 -14.67
CA HIS A 91 -4.69 -6.18 -13.94
C HIS A 91 -5.16 -6.41 -12.49
N GLY A 92 -6.16 -7.27 -12.30
CA GLY A 92 -6.69 -7.59 -10.97
C GLY A 92 -5.66 -8.22 -10.04
N TRP A 93 -4.91 -9.22 -10.52
CA TRP A 93 -3.89 -9.89 -9.72
C TRP A 93 -2.68 -9.01 -9.43
N VAL A 94 -2.23 -8.22 -10.40
CA VAL A 94 -1.12 -7.27 -10.20
C VAL A 94 -1.53 -6.18 -9.20
N ALA A 95 -2.76 -5.66 -9.29
CA ALA A 95 -3.31 -4.74 -8.30
C ALA A 95 -3.36 -5.37 -6.89
N PHE A 96 -3.79 -6.63 -6.78
CA PHE A 96 -3.85 -7.37 -5.52
C PHE A 96 -2.46 -7.53 -4.87
N ILE A 97 -1.44 -7.87 -5.64
CA ILE A 97 -0.04 -7.98 -5.16
C ILE A 97 0.45 -6.62 -4.67
N GLY A 98 0.18 -5.55 -5.41
CA GLY A 98 0.55 -4.19 -5.04
C GLY A 98 -0.12 -3.72 -3.74
N MET A 99 -1.42 -4.00 -3.58
CA MET A 99 -2.16 -3.66 -2.37
C MET A 99 -1.67 -4.47 -1.16
N THR A 100 -1.47 -5.78 -1.34
CA THR A 100 -1.00 -6.67 -0.27
C THR A 100 0.38 -6.24 0.23
N SER A 101 1.29 -5.88 -0.67
CA SER A 101 2.63 -5.40 -0.29
C SER A 101 2.61 -4.05 0.46
N ALA A 102 1.70 -3.13 0.09
CA ALA A 102 1.44 -1.92 0.86
C ALA A 102 0.94 -2.25 2.28
N GLN A 103 0.01 -3.18 2.41
CA GLN A 103 -0.55 -3.57 3.70
C GLN A 103 0.47 -4.28 4.60
N LEU A 104 1.27 -5.19 4.04
CA LEU A 104 2.39 -5.83 4.74
C LEU A 104 3.41 -4.80 5.25
N THR A 105 3.58 -3.68 4.55
CA THR A 105 4.42 -2.57 5.04
C THR A 105 3.86 -1.99 6.33
N PHE A 106 2.56 -1.72 6.40
CA PHE A 106 1.92 -1.22 7.63
C PHE A 106 1.98 -2.26 8.77
N PHE A 107 1.87 -3.56 8.46
CA PHE A 107 2.08 -4.63 9.42
C PHE A 107 3.50 -4.60 10.02
N LEU A 108 4.53 -4.53 9.17
CA LEU A 108 5.92 -4.45 9.63
C LEU A 108 6.18 -3.21 10.49
N ARG A 109 5.56 -2.07 10.14
CA ARG A 109 5.66 -0.85 10.96
C ARG A 109 5.00 -1.02 12.32
N THR A 110 3.81 -1.60 12.35
CA THR A 110 3.10 -1.88 13.60
C THR A 110 3.92 -2.81 14.49
N TYR A 111 4.52 -3.86 13.91
CA TYR A 111 5.43 -4.75 14.63
C TYR A 111 6.63 -4.00 15.25
N ALA A 112 7.24 -3.09 14.51
CA ALA A 112 8.36 -2.27 15.00
C ALA A 112 7.93 -1.30 16.12
N LEU A 113 6.75 -0.67 15.99
CA LEU A 113 6.20 0.23 17.02
C LEU A 113 5.92 -0.48 18.35
N TRP A 114 5.64 -1.79 18.29
CA TRP A 114 5.43 -2.65 19.45
C TRP A 114 6.73 -3.30 19.97
N GLY A 115 7.88 -2.68 19.68
CA GLY A 115 9.19 -3.12 20.19
C GLY A 115 9.62 -4.48 19.66
N ALA A 116 9.15 -4.89 18.47
CA ALA A 116 9.45 -6.18 17.87
C ALA A 116 9.11 -7.39 18.78
N SER A 117 8.03 -7.28 19.56
CA SER A 117 7.59 -8.35 20.46
C SER A 117 7.08 -9.59 19.70
N ARG A 118 7.54 -10.78 20.11
CA ARG A 118 7.17 -12.06 19.45
C ARG A 118 5.66 -12.29 19.43
N ALA A 119 4.95 -11.90 20.49
CA ALA A 119 3.49 -12.02 20.57
C ALA A 119 2.79 -11.21 19.47
N VAL A 120 3.22 -9.96 19.24
CA VAL A 120 2.70 -9.12 18.15
C VAL A 120 3.11 -9.67 16.80
N ALA A 121 4.33 -10.22 16.66
CA ALA A 121 4.77 -10.87 15.43
C ALA A 121 3.82 -12.02 15.04
N VAL A 122 3.50 -12.91 15.99
CA VAL A 122 2.58 -14.04 15.77
C VAL A 122 1.20 -13.53 15.42
N PHE A 123 0.65 -12.58 16.18
CA PHE A 123 -0.67 -11.99 15.92
C PHE A 123 -0.78 -11.39 14.52
N LEU A 124 0.17 -10.52 14.14
CA LEU A 124 0.15 -9.84 12.84
C LEU A 124 0.43 -10.82 11.69
N SER A 125 1.27 -11.84 11.90
CA SER A 125 1.53 -12.87 10.89
C SER A 125 0.28 -13.70 10.62
N THR A 126 -0.41 -14.17 11.66
CA THR A 126 -1.68 -14.91 11.54
C THR A 126 -2.74 -14.05 10.85
N LEU A 127 -2.85 -12.77 11.23
CA LEU A 127 -3.80 -11.85 10.62
C LEU A 127 -3.48 -11.61 9.13
N SER A 128 -2.20 -11.47 8.78
CA SER A 128 -1.75 -11.32 7.40
C SER A 128 -2.07 -12.56 6.56
N VAL A 129 -1.84 -13.76 7.08
CA VAL A 129 -2.15 -15.01 6.36
C VAL A 129 -3.66 -15.16 6.12
N ALA A 130 -4.48 -14.89 7.13
CA ALA A 130 -5.93 -14.95 7.01
C ALA A 130 -6.47 -13.93 5.98
N MET A 131 -5.92 -12.72 6.00
CA MET A 131 -6.26 -11.66 5.06
C MET A 131 -5.85 -12.01 3.63
N ILE A 132 -4.61 -12.47 3.40
CA ILE A 132 -4.15 -12.87 2.06
C ILE A 132 -4.99 -14.04 1.54
N GLY A 133 -5.23 -15.06 2.37
CA GLY A 133 -6.02 -16.23 2.00
C GLY A 133 -7.47 -15.86 1.62
N SER A 134 -8.15 -15.09 2.47
CA SER A 134 -9.50 -14.60 2.16
C SER A 134 -9.51 -13.69 0.93
N GLY A 135 -8.53 -12.80 0.79
CA GLY A 135 -8.37 -11.94 -0.39
C GLY A 135 -8.20 -12.71 -1.69
N ILE A 136 -7.41 -13.78 -1.70
CA ILE A 136 -7.24 -14.68 -2.86
C ILE A 136 -8.58 -15.34 -3.23
N ILE A 137 -9.30 -15.87 -2.24
CA ILE A 137 -10.59 -16.55 -2.46
C ILE A 137 -11.61 -15.56 -3.04
N ILE A 138 -11.79 -14.40 -2.40
CA ILE A 138 -12.72 -13.35 -2.82
C ILE A 138 -12.38 -12.86 -4.21
N SER A 139 -11.11 -12.55 -4.47
CA SER A 139 -10.65 -12.06 -5.78
C SER A 139 -10.88 -13.10 -6.88
N SER A 140 -10.55 -14.36 -6.60
CA SER A 140 -10.75 -15.47 -7.55
C SER A 140 -12.23 -15.67 -7.90
N LEU A 141 -13.09 -15.67 -6.89
CA LEU A 141 -14.53 -15.82 -7.08
C LEU A 141 -15.12 -14.60 -7.82
N THR A 142 -14.64 -13.38 -7.51
CA THR A 142 -15.09 -12.13 -8.16
C THR A 142 -14.66 -12.11 -9.63
N MET A 143 -13.46 -12.60 -9.91
CA MET A 143 -12.97 -12.73 -11.27
C MET A 143 -13.79 -13.75 -12.07
N ARG A 144 -14.13 -14.91 -11.48
CA ARG A 144 -14.98 -15.91 -12.13
C ARG A 144 -16.42 -15.45 -12.35
N SER A 145 -16.94 -14.58 -11.51
CA SER A 145 -18.32 -14.07 -11.63
C SER A 145 -18.50 -12.97 -12.69
N LYS A 146 -17.40 -12.44 -13.25
CA LYS A 146 -17.46 -11.42 -14.29
C LYS A 146 -17.86 -12.05 -15.62
N GLN A 147 -18.98 -11.59 -16.17
CA GLN A 147 -19.42 -11.95 -17.51
C GLN A 147 -19.14 -10.80 -18.48
N LEU A 148 -18.77 -11.10 -19.72
CA LEU A 148 -18.52 -10.08 -20.73
C LEU A 148 -19.87 -9.61 -21.29
N ILE A 149 -20.05 -8.30 -21.41
CA ILE A 149 -21.18 -7.75 -22.19
C ILE A 149 -20.76 -7.88 -23.66
N GLN A 150 -21.35 -8.84 -24.37
CA GLN A 150 -21.21 -8.92 -25.81
C GLN A 150 -22.06 -7.82 -26.44
N LEU A 151 -21.42 -6.74 -26.89
CA LEU A 151 -22.08 -5.74 -27.72
C LEU A 151 -22.26 -6.33 -29.13
N PRO A 152 -23.49 -6.36 -29.68
CA PRO A 152 -23.72 -6.82 -31.04
C PRO A 152 -23.34 -5.69 -32.00
N ILE A 153 -22.05 -5.48 -32.17
CA ILE A 153 -21.54 -4.48 -33.13
C ILE A 153 -20.49 -5.17 -33.97
N HIS A 154 -20.89 -5.56 -35.19
CA HIS A 154 -20.01 -6.23 -36.14
C HIS A 154 -18.94 -5.30 -36.76
N ASP A 155 -19.05 -3.98 -36.56
CA ASP A 155 -18.20 -2.99 -37.27
C ASP A 155 -17.71 -1.78 -36.44
N ALA A 156 -17.86 -1.77 -35.10
CA ALA A 156 -17.36 -0.63 -34.31
C ALA A 156 -15.91 -0.84 -33.87
N THR A 157 -15.01 -0.21 -34.62
CA THR A 157 -13.60 0.06 -34.32
C THR A 157 -13.35 0.94 -33.08
N ILE A 158 -14.37 1.18 -32.23
CA ILE A 158 -14.40 2.31 -31.28
C ILE A 158 -14.90 1.92 -29.87
N VAL A 159 -14.72 0.66 -29.43
CA VAL A 159 -14.83 0.40 -27.97
C VAL A 159 -13.60 -0.39 -27.49
N PRO A 160 -12.51 0.30 -27.11
CA PRO A 160 -11.26 -0.34 -26.69
C PRO A 160 -11.37 -1.07 -25.34
N GLN A 161 -12.46 -0.88 -24.59
CA GLN A 161 -12.57 -1.40 -23.23
C GLN A 161 -13.53 -2.59 -23.11
N CYS A 162 -13.00 -3.64 -22.50
CA CYS A 162 -13.72 -4.81 -22.04
C CYS A 162 -14.85 -4.41 -21.06
N LEU A 163 -16.04 -4.18 -21.59
CA LEU A 163 -17.23 -3.91 -20.78
C LEU A 163 -17.68 -5.22 -20.11
N LEU A 164 -17.54 -5.25 -18.79
CA LEU A 164 -17.89 -6.41 -17.97
C LEU A 164 -19.23 -6.15 -17.29
N ASN A 165 -20.10 -7.15 -17.32
CA ASN A 165 -21.27 -7.20 -16.47
C ASN A 165 -20.81 -7.51 -15.03
N VAL A 166 -21.13 -6.61 -14.10
CA VAL A 166 -20.65 -6.65 -12.71
C VAL A 166 -21.77 -7.02 -11.73
N GLU A 167 -23.01 -7.25 -12.18
CA GLU A 167 -24.18 -7.44 -11.30
C GLU A 167 -24.00 -8.57 -10.26
N GLY A 168 -23.45 -9.72 -10.65
CA GLY A 168 -23.15 -10.82 -9.71
C GLY A 168 -21.93 -10.61 -8.82
N SER A 169 -21.04 -9.68 -9.17
CA SER A 169 -19.73 -9.48 -8.53
C SER A 169 -19.77 -8.45 -7.39
N VAL A 170 -20.84 -7.65 -7.28
CA VAL A 170 -20.91 -6.53 -6.31
C VAL A 170 -20.89 -7.01 -4.87
N LYS A 171 -21.67 -8.05 -4.52
CA LYS A 171 -21.74 -8.59 -3.16
C LYS A 171 -20.38 -9.12 -2.68
N LEU A 172 -19.63 -9.71 -3.59
CA LEU A 172 -18.33 -10.28 -3.30
C LEU A 172 -17.25 -9.19 -3.20
N GLY A 173 -17.32 -8.17 -4.05
CA GLY A 173 -16.53 -6.95 -3.94
C GLY A 173 -16.75 -6.21 -2.62
N MET A 174 -18.00 -6.12 -2.15
CA MET A 174 -18.33 -5.57 -0.82
C MET A 174 -17.57 -6.30 0.29
N PHE A 175 -17.61 -7.63 0.28
CA PHE A 175 -16.94 -8.43 1.30
C PHE A 175 -15.42 -8.22 1.29
N GLY A 176 -14.81 -8.09 0.11
CA GLY A 176 -13.39 -7.74 -0.05
C GLY A 176 -13.04 -6.37 0.55
N ILE A 177 -13.84 -5.34 0.27
CA ILE A 177 -13.61 -3.99 0.81
C ILE A 177 -13.76 -3.99 2.33
N LEU A 178 -14.84 -4.60 2.86
CA LEU A 178 -15.08 -4.68 4.30
C LEU A 178 -13.96 -5.44 5.03
N ASN A 179 -13.44 -6.52 4.44
CA ASN A 179 -12.31 -7.26 5.00
C ASN A 179 -11.08 -6.35 5.16
N GLY A 180 -10.73 -5.58 4.12
CA GLY A 180 -9.64 -4.61 4.19
C GLY A 180 -9.85 -3.52 5.26
N ARG A 181 -11.09 -3.05 5.44
CA ARG A 181 -11.43 -2.02 6.46
C ARG A 181 -11.21 -2.50 7.88
N ILE A 182 -11.55 -3.75 8.17
CA ILE A 182 -11.32 -4.34 9.50
C ILE A 182 -9.82 -4.28 9.85
N ILE A 183 -8.95 -4.59 8.89
CA ILE A 183 -7.51 -4.56 9.11
C ILE A 183 -7.00 -3.14 9.36
N ASP A 184 -7.43 -2.17 8.54
CA ASP A 184 -7.02 -0.78 8.73
C ASP A 184 -7.44 -0.26 10.12
N ILE A 185 -8.65 -0.61 10.60
CA ILE A 185 -9.12 -0.28 11.95
C ILE A 185 -8.21 -0.92 13.00
N ILE A 186 -7.91 -2.22 12.89
CA ILE A 186 -7.03 -2.91 13.83
C ILE A 186 -5.65 -2.24 13.89
N LEU A 187 -5.07 -1.92 12.74
CA LEU A 187 -3.76 -1.28 12.66
C LEU A 187 -3.76 0.11 13.31
N VAL A 188 -4.79 0.94 13.04
CA VAL A 188 -4.93 2.27 13.67
C VAL A 188 -5.07 2.14 15.18
N VAL A 189 -5.93 1.21 15.67
CA VAL A 189 -6.09 0.97 17.10
C VAL A 189 -4.77 0.54 17.73
N MET A 190 -4.02 -0.37 17.10
CA MET A 190 -2.72 -0.80 17.60
C MET A 190 -1.70 0.34 17.65
N VAL A 191 -1.70 1.24 16.67
CA VAL A 191 -0.81 2.41 16.64
C VAL A 191 -1.20 3.42 17.71
N VAL A 192 -2.49 3.70 17.89
CA VAL A 192 -3.00 4.58 18.94
C VAL A 192 -2.67 4.03 20.32
N VAL A 193 -2.89 2.74 20.55
CA VAL A 193 -2.53 2.07 21.82
C VAL A 193 -1.03 2.13 22.05
N ALA A 194 -0.20 1.87 21.03
CA ALA A 194 1.26 1.98 21.13
C ALA A 194 1.69 3.42 21.51
N LYS A 195 1.08 4.42 20.88
CA LYS A 195 1.33 5.83 21.17
C LYS A 195 0.95 6.21 22.60
N ILE A 196 -0.23 5.78 23.08
CA ILE A 196 -0.68 6.04 24.46
C ILE A 196 0.24 5.36 25.49
N ARG A 197 0.58 4.09 25.26
CA ARG A 197 1.52 3.36 26.13
C ARG A 197 2.87 4.06 26.21
N ARG A 198 3.35 4.58 25.08
CA ARG A 198 4.63 5.29 25.01
C ARG A 198 4.57 6.65 25.69
N TYR A 199 3.48 7.40 25.52
CA TYR A 199 3.30 8.68 26.21
C TYR A 199 3.31 8.52 27.74
N ARG A 200 2.86 7.37 28.25
CA ARG A 200 2.92 7.04 29.69
C ARG A 200 4.29 6.54 30.16
N ALA A 201 5.22 6.22 29.26
CA ALA A 201 6.57 5.81 29.62
C ALA A 201 7.47 7.05 29.75
N ILE A 202 8.04 7.25 30.94
CA ILE A 202 8.68 8.50 31.38
C ILE A 202 9.97 8.84 30.58
N ASP A 203 10.64 7.86 29.98
CA ASP A 203 11.90 8.08 29.23
C ASP A 203 11.78 7.65 27.76
N THR A 204 11.52 8.61 26.88
CA THR A 204 11.58 8.38 25.43
C THR A 204 12.45 9.42 24.75
N SER A 205 13.42 8.96 23.94
CA SER A 205 14.25 9.88 23.15
C SER A 205 13.37 10.70 22.19
N PRO A 206 13.68 12.00 21.99
CA PRO A 206 12.92 12.88 21.10
C PRO A 206 12.86 12.35 19.66
N PHE A 207 13.90 11.61 19.25
CA PHE A 207 13.95 10.93 17.95
C PHE A 207 12.87 9.85 17.80
N ILE A 208 12.76 8.93 18.76
CA ILE A 208 11.74 7.86 18.71
C ILE A 208 10.35 8.50 18.68
N ASN A 209 10.13 9.57 19.44
CA ASN A 209 8.85 10.28 19.43
C ASN A 209 8.54 10.90 18.06
N LYS A 210 9.53 11.49 17.37
CA LYS A 210 9.38 12.01 16.00
C LYS A 210 8.99 10.91 15.01
N VAL A 211 9.69 9.77 15.03
CA VAL A 211 9.39 8.62 14.16
C VAL A 211 7.98 8.09 14.41
N PHE A 212 7.57 7.97 15.68
CA PHE A 212 6.21 7.53 16.04
C PHE A 212 5.16 8.53 15.59
N HIS A 213 5.42 9.83 15.76
CA HIS A 213 4.51 10.89 15.34
C HIS A 213 4.28 10.82 13.83
N GLU A 214 5.35 10.78 13.03
CA GLU A 214 5.24 10.71 11.58
C GLU A 214 4.55 9.42 11.14
N ALA A 215 4.90 8.27 11.72
CA ALA A 215 4.20 7.01 11.44
C ALA A 215 2.69 7.15 11.70
N THR A 216 2.29 7.72 12.84
CA THR A 216 0.88 7.92 13.22
C THR A 216 0.13 8.75 12.17
N VAL A 217 0.75 9.78 11.61
CA VAL A 217 0.15 10.60 10.54
C VAL A 217 -0.13 9.76 9.30
N TYR A 218 0.82 8.93 8.86
CA TYR A 218 0.61 8.04 7.70
C TYR A 218 -0.50 7.01 7.96
N PHE A 219 -0.58 6.42 9.16
CA PHE A 219 -1.68 5.52 9.53
C PHE A 219 -3.04 6.24 9.55
N GLY A 220 -3.09 7.48 10.03
CA GLY A 220 -4.31 8.29 10.02
C GLY A 220 -4.79 8.64 8.61
N LEU A 221 -3.88 9.09 7.73
CA LEU A 221 -4.19 9.36 6.34
C LEU A 221 -4.63 8.09 5.59
N ASN A 222 -3.98 6.96 5.87
CA ASN A 222 -4.36 5.66 5.33
C ASN A 222 -5.78 5.27 5.74
N PHE A 223 -6.15 5.52 7.00
CA PHE A 223 -7.52 5.31 7.49
C PHE A 223 -8.54 6.22 6.79
N VAL A 224 -8.21 7.48 6.54
CA VAL A 224 -9.09 8.39 5.79
C VAL A 224 -9.31 7.90 4.37
N ILE A 225 -8.23 7.57 3.64
CA ILE A 225 -8.31 6.98 2.28
C ILE A 225 -9.17 5.72 2.29
N SER A 226 -8.99 4.91 3.32
CA SER A 226 -9.71 3.67 3.55
C SER A 226 -11.22 3.90 3.72
N VAL A 227 -11.62 4.83 4.61
CA VAL A 227 -13.03 5.21 4.79
C VAL A 227 -13.61 5.81 3.51
N MET A 228 -12.88 6.72 2.84
CA MET A 228 -13.36 7.36 1.60
C MET A 228 -13.60 6.33 0.49
N SER A 229 -12.69 5.37 0.31
CA SER A 229 -12.85 4.27 -0.65
C SER A 229 -14.13 3.47 -0.39
N THR A 230 -14.46 3.21 0.87
CA THR A 230 -15.69 2.51 1.25
C THR A 230 -16.93 3.36 0.99
N VAL A 231 -16.91 4.64 1.36
CA VAL A 231 -18.03 5.56 1.07
C VAL A 231 -18.28 5.59 -0.43
N PHE A 232 -17.26 5.82 -1.24
CA PHE A 232 -17.37 5.85 -2.71
C PHE A 232 -17.92 4.55 -3.29
N PHE A 233 -17.54 3.40 -2.73
CA PHE A 233 -18.08 2.13 -3.17
C PHE A 233 -19.59 1.98 -2.91
N PHE A 234 -20.11 2.53 -1.81
CA PHE A 234 -21.52 2.42 -1.46
C PHE A 234 -22.39 3.53 -2.03
N THR A 235 -21.83 4.72 -2.26
CA THR A 235 -22.61 5.90 -2.69
C THR A 235 -22.57 6.15 -4.18
N LEU A 236 -21.49 5.77 -4.89
CA LEU A 236 -21.34 6.11 -6.29
C LEU A 236 -21.91 5.02 -7.22
N PRO A 237 -22.57 5.41 -8.32
CA PRO A 237 -23.05 4.49 -9.34
C PRO A 237 -21.97 4.12 -10.36
N GLY A 238 -22.19 2.99 -11.05
CA GLY A 238 -21.51 2.62 -12.29
C GLY A 238 -19.99 2.75 -12.30
N VAL A 239 -19.47 3.43 -13.32
CA VAL A 239 -18.03 3.61 -13.61
C VAL A 239 -17.33 4.53 -12.62
N THR A 240 -18.01 5.56 -12.12
CA THR A 240 -17.43 6.54 -11.16
C THR A 240 -16.98 5.83 -9.89
N LYS A 241 -17.76 4.85 -9.42
CA LYS A 241 -17.39 4.00 -8.29
C LYS A 241 -16.10 3.23 -8.53
N MET A 242 -15.97 2.56 -9.67
CA MET A 242 -14.78 1.75 -9.99
C MET A 242 -13.54 2.63 -9.99
N PHE A 243 -13.60 3.76 -10.70
CA PHE A 243 -12.52 4.73 -10.75
C PHE A 243 -12.13 5.24 -9.35
N CYS A 244 -13.09 5.74 -8.59
CA CYS A 244 -12.82 6.30 -7.27
C CYS A 244 -12.22 5.27 -6.32
N THR A 245 -12.65 4.00 -6.38
CA THR A 245 -12.03 2.94 -5.57
C THR A 245 -10.61 2.61 -6.01
N GLU A 246 -10.33 2.62 -7.31
CA GLU A 246 -8.98 2.39 -7.83
C GLU A 246 -8.04 3.56 -7.52
N PHE A 247 -8.53 4.79 -7.65
CA PHE A 247 -7.80 6.00 -7.27
C PHE A 247 -7.38 5.96 -5.79
N MET A 248 -8.33 5.61 -4.90
CA MET A 248 -8.02 5.45 -3.47
C MET A 248 -7.02 4.31 -3.22
N ALA A 249 -7.08 3.22 -3.99
CA ALA A 249 -6.12 2.14 -3.91
C ALA A 249 -4.70 2.57 -4.32
N VAL A 250 -4.57 3.40 -5.37
CA VAL A 250 -3.28 3.98 -5.77
C VAL A 250 -2.76 4.94 -4.70
N MET A 251 -3.61 5.80 -4.14
CA MET A 251 -3.21 6.70 -3.05
C MET A 251 -2.71 5.93 -1.81
N TYR A 252 -3.42 4.86 -1.41
CA TYR A 252 -3.01 3.97 -0.32
C TYR A 252 -1.57 3.46 -0.54
N ARG A 253 -1.28 3.01 -1.75
CA ARG A 253 0.04 2.47 -2.12
C ARG A 253 1.12 3.55 -2.16
N CYS A 254 0.81 4.72 -2.72
CA CYS A 254 1.71 5.89 -2.70
C CYS A 254 2.07 6.28 -1.26
N LEU A 255 1.10 6.29 -0.33
CA LEU A 255 1.36 6.55 1.09
C LEU A 255 2.28 5.51 1.71
N ALA A 256 2.04 4.22 1.45
CA ALA A 256 2.92 3.15 1.95
C ALA A 256 4.36 3.32 1.44
N CYS A 257 4.54 3.66 0.16
CA CYS A 257 5.86 3.96 -0.42
C CYS A 257 6.52 5.18 0.23
N ARG A 258 5.80 6.30 0.37
CA ARG A 258 6.30 7.52 1.04
C ARG A 258 6.73 7.24 2.47
N MET A 259 5.93 6.49 3.23
CA MET A 259 6.27 6.09 4.60
C MET A 259 7.56 5.26 4.66
N ILE A 260 7.80 4.37 3.70
CA ILE A 260 9.05 3.59 3.61
C ILE A 260 10.24 4.52 3.39
N VAL A 261 10.19 5.35 2.36
CA VAL A 261 11.30 6.24 2.00
C VAL A 261 11.63 7.18 3.16
N ARG A 262 10.62 7.85 3.74
CA ARG A 262 10.80 8.79 4.86
C ARG A 262 11.50 8.16 6.08
N LEU A 263 11.14 6.94 6.45
CA LEU A 263 11.84 6.27 7.57
C LEU A 263 13.30 6.01 7.25
N ARG A 264 13.61 5.63 6.01
CA ARG A 264 14.99 5.34 5.62
C ARG A 264 15.83 6.61 5.59
N GLU A 265 15.27 7.72 5.13
CA GLU A 265 15.88 9.06 5.20
C GLU A 265 16.23 9.45 6.64
N GLN A 266 15.28 9.33 7.56
CA GLN A 266 15.54 9.59 8.97
C GLN A 266 16.65 8.68 9.52
N GLY A 267 16.62 7.40 9.14
CA GLY A 267 17.68 6.46 9.48
C GLY A 267 19.03 6.74 8.80
N MET A 268 19.11 7.65 7.82
CA MET A 268 20.36 8.13 7.23
C MET A 268 20.88 9.37 7.95
N GLU A 269 19.99 10.35 8.21
CA GLU A 269 20.32 11.58 8.95
C GLU A 269 20.95 11.28 10.33
N ILE A 270 20.51 10.20 10.98
CA ILE A 270 21.09 9.77 12.25
C ILE A 270 22.50 9.23 12.06
N THR A 271 22.72 8.35 11.09
CA THR A 271 24.03 7.74 10.87
C THR A 271 25.05 8.80 10.47
N SER A 272 24.67 9.81 9.69
CA SER A 272 25.55 10.93 9.36
C SER A 272 25.83 11.83 10.57
N THR A 273 24.81 12.15 11.38
CA THR A 273 25.00 12.98 12.60
C THR A 273 25.88 12.29 13.64
N GLN A 274 25.72 10.97 13.83
CA GLN A 274 26.58 10.18 14.72
C GLN A 274 28.02 10.06 14.20
N SER A 275 28.21 10.01 12.88
CA SER A 275 29.54 9.98 12.27
C SER A 275 30.24 11.34 12.24
N ALA A 276 29.47 12.44 12.30
CA ALA A 276 29.98 13.82 12.30
C ALA A 276 30.22 14.37 13.72
N ALA A 277 29.65 13.76 14.76
CA ALA A 277 30.03 14.06 16.13
C ALA A 277 31.49 13.59 16.34
N PRO A 278 32.43 14.47 16.71
CA PRO A 278 33.79 14.03 17.02
C PRO A 278 33.70 13.06 18.19
N VAL A 279 34.29 11.88 18.01
CA VAL A 279 34.55 10.92 19.08
C VAL A 279 35.52 11.60 20.04
N SER A 280 35.00 12.38 20.97
CA SER A 280 35.76 13.07 22.00
C SER A 280 34.95 12.96 23.29
N GLY A 281 35.39 12.07 24.18
CA GLY A 281 34.94 12.09 25.58
C GLY A 281 34.17 10.88 26.12
N LEU A 282 34.32 9.68 25.57
CA LEU A 282 33.93 8.44 26.26
C LEU A 282 35.17 7.56 26.53
N GLN A 283 36.19 8.16 27.15
CA GLN A 283 37.05 7.39 28.06
C GLN A 283 36.24 7.20 29.33
N PHE A 284 35.65 6.01 29.49
CA PHE A 284 35.28 5.53 30.81
C PHE A 284 36.59 5.41 31.61
N GLN A 285 36.79 6.40 32.47
CA GLN A 285 37.68 6.35 33.60
C GLN A 285 37.30 5.11 34.42
N LYS A 286 38.02 4.01 34.17
CA LYS A 286 37.99 2.82 35.02
C LYS A 286 38.90 3.17 36.19
N ASP A 287 38.35 3.82 37.20
CA ASP A 287 39.08 4.09 38.43
C ASP A 287 39.56 2.76 39.01
N GLU A 288 40.89 2.66 39.09
CA GLU A 288 41.65 1.77 39.93
C GLU A 288 41.20 1.93 41.39
N GLN A 289 40.49 0.93 41.92
CA GLN A 289 40.42 0.67 43.35
C GLN A 289 39.99 -0.80 43.55
N ASP A 290 40.95 -1.72 43.48
CA ASP A 290 40.99 -2.93 44.36
C ASP A 290 42.22 -3.84 44.15
N GLN A 291 43.43 -3.28 44.09
CA GLN A 291 44.67 -4.05 44.25
C GLN A 291 45.72 -3.29 45.06
N SER A 292 45.45 -3.05 46.34
CA SER A 292 46.49 -2.79 47.34
C SER A 292 45.99 -3.16 48.74
N GLY A 293 46.24 -4.40 49.16
CA GLY A 293 45.83 -4.87 50.49
C GLY A 293 46.21 -6.31 50.78
N LEU A 294 47.43 -6.72 50.45
CA LEU A 294 48.03 -7.94 50.99
C LEU A 294 48.84 -7.56 52.25
N THR A 295 48.67 -8.37 53.30
CA THR A 295 49.53 -8.59 54.48
C THR A 295 49.14 -7.95 55.83
N SER A 296 48.77 -8.81 56.80
CA SER A 296 49.25 -8.91 58.20
C SER A 296 48.19 -9.65 59.06
N SER A 297 48.32 -10.94 59.35
CA SER A 297 49.05 -11.57 60.49
C SER A 297 48.33 -11.50 61.86
N ARG A 298 48.01 -12.69 62.42
CA ARG A 298 47.82 -13.10 63.85
C ARG A 298 46.79 -12.30 64.68
N VAL A 299 45.91 -12.90 65.49
CA VAL A 299 46.00 -14.00 66.48
C VAL A 299 44.65 -14.70 66.56
#